data_AF-A0A227J0H1-F1
#
_entry.id   AF-A0A227J0H1-F1
#
_cell.length_a   1.000
_cell.length_b   1.000
_cell.length_c   1.000
_cell.angle_alpha   90.00
_cell.angle_beta   90.00
_cell.angle_gamma   90.00
#
_symmetry.space_group_name_H-M   'P 1'
#
loop_
_entity.id
_entity.type
_entity.pdbx_description
1 polymer ?
#
loop_
_entity_poly.entity_id
_entity_poly.type
_entity_poly.pdbx_seq_one_letter_code
_entity_poly.pdbx_strand_id
1 'polypeptide(L)'
;MLLLALGLVGCSSAPEEAVTSEGETNQTTSDVYDPLEGFNRTMWEINYEYLDPYLVRPVSIAYVEYTPVPIRSGIANFLSNLDEPSSMVN
;
A
#
# COMPACT_ATOMS: atom_id res chain seq x y z
N MET A 1 -22.92 -25.60 22.69
CA MET A 1 -22.20 -25.77 21.40
C MET A 1 -21.30 -24.55 21.19
N LEU A 2 -20.36 -24.36 22.11
CA LEU A 2 -19.44 -23.23 22.21
C LEU A 2 -18.08 -23.85 22.56
N LEU A 3 -17.47 -24.52 21.59
CA LEU A 3 -16.27 -25.35 21.82
C LEU A 3 -15.46 -25.59 20.54
N LEU A 4 -15.41 -24.63 19.62
CA LEU A 4 -14.61 -24.78 18.40
C LEU A 4 -14.09 -23.44 17.86
N ALA A 5 -13.08 -22.85 18.50
CA ALA A 5 -12.18 -21.86 17.88
C ALA A 5 -10.95 -21.47 18.75
N LEU A 6 -10.38 -22.38 19.55
CA LEU A 6 -9.15 -22.10 20.32
C LEU A 6 -7.86 -22.63 19.64
N GLY A 7 -7.88 -22.82 18.32
CA GLY A 7 -6.89 -23.63 17.60
C GLY A 7 -5.90 -22.90 16.69
N LEU A 8 -5.75 -21.57 16.75
CA LEU A 8 -4.75 -20.86 15.92
C LEU A 8 -3.98 -19.81 16.74
N VAL A 9 -3.38 -20.25 17.84
CA VAL A 9 -2.17 -19.56 18.34
C VAL A 9 -1.02 -20.06 17.47
N GLY A 10 -0.68 -19.25 16.45
CA GLY A 10 0.59 -19.39 15.75
C GLY A 10 1.71 -18.83 16.61
N CYS A 11 2.59 -19.68 17.11
CA CYS A 11 3.89 -19.24 17.62
C CYS A 11 4.80 -18.97 16.43
N SER A 12 5.02 -17.69 16.10
CA SER A 12 6.21 -17.27 15.37
C SER A 12 7.28 -16.95 16.41
N SER A 13 8.17 -17.90 16.69
CA SER A 13 9.41 -17.62 17.42
C SER A 13 10.51 -17.50 16.36
N ALA A 14 11.10 -16.32 16.23
CA ALA A 14 12.32 -16.16 15.46
C ALA A 14 13.48 -16.88 16.19
N PRO A 15 14.46 -17.46 15.47
CA PRO A 15 15.65 -18.01 16.11
C PRO A 15 16.47 -16.85 16.69
N GLU A 16 16.92 -17.01 17.93
CA GLU A 16 17.99 -16.20 18.52
C GLU A 16 19.31 -16.64 17.86
N GLU A 17 19.59 -16.13 16.66
CA GLU A 17 20.91 -16.24 16.06
C GLU A 17 21.81 -15.22 16.77
N ALA A 18 22.59 -15.76 17.71
CA ALA A 18 23.79 -15.12 18.20
C ALA A 18 24.59 -14.54 17.03
N VAL A 19 25.07 -13.31 17.21
CA VAL A 19 25.95 -12.62 16.27
C VAL A 19 27.13 -13.52 15.88
N THR A 20 27.05 -14.15 14.72
CA THR A 20 28.21 -14.47 13.90
C THR A 20 27.96 -13.89 12.52
N SER A 21 28.47 -12.66 12.37
CA SER A 21 28.81 -12.07 11.10
C SER A 21 29.65 -13.09 10.32
N GLU A 22 29.06 -13.74 9.32
CA GLU A 22 29.72 -14.39 8.18
C GLU A 22 28.64 -15.10 7.35
N GLY A 23 28.01 -14.31 6.49
CA GLY A 23 26.93 -14.74 5.62
C GLY A 23 26.61 -13.61 4.67
N GLU A 24 27.58 -13.28 3.83
CA GLU A 24 27.50 -12.31 2.74
C GLU A 24 26.34 -12.68 1.79
N THR A 25 25.12 -12.32 2.14
CA THR A 25 24.27 -11.70 1.12
C THR A 25 24.85 -10.31 0.95
N ASN A 26 25.72 -10.17 -0.05
CA ASN A 26 25.85 -8.92 -0.76
C ASN A 26 24.41 -8.53 -1.19
N GLN A 27 23.68 -7.85 -0.31
CA GLN A 27 22.78 -6.83 -0.76
C GLN A 27 23.71 -5.83 -1.43
N THR A 28 23.96 -6.05 -2.71
CA THR A 28 24.16 -4.94 -3.60
C THR A 28 22.93 -4.08 -3.36
N THR A 29 23.05 -3.11 -2.45
CA THR A 29 22.31 -1.87 -2.55
C THR A 29 22.71 -1.35 -3.91
N SER A 30 22.02 -1.83 -4.95
CA SER A 30 21.90 -1.08 -6.17
C SER A 30 21.26 0.19 -5.67
N ASP A 31 22.08 1.22 -5.47
CA ASP A 31 21.56 2.55 -5.21
C ASP A 31 20.49 2.79 -6.27
N VAL A 32 19.23 2.83 -5.83
CA VAL A 32 18.12 3.10 -6.73
C VAL A 32 18.40 4.49 -7.27
N TYR A 33 18.69 4.57 -8.57
CA TYR A 33 19.03 5.85 -9.19
C TYR A 33 17.77 6.73 -9.22
N ASP A 34 17.63 7.55 -8.18
CA ASP A 34 16.61 8.61 -8.08
C ASP A 34 17.30 9.98 -7.92
N PRO A 35 17.63 10.65 -9.04
CA PRO A 35 18.22 11.99 -9.02
C PRO A 35 17.38 13.05 -8.30
N LEU A 36 16.08 12.79 -8.12
CA LEU A 36 15.12 13.69 -7.49
C LEU A 36 14.70 13.18 -6.10
N GLU A 37 15.48 12.31 -5.47
CA GLU A 37 15.14 11.68 -4.19
C GLU A 37 14.73 12.70 -3.13
N GLY A 38 15.51 13.77 -2.94
CA GLY A 38 15.21 14.81 -1.94
C GLY A 38 13.85 15.47 -2.17
N PHE A 39 13.51 15.75 -3.44
CA PHE A 39 12.21 16.33 -3.80
C PHE A 39 11.08 15.32 -3.62
N ASN A 40 11.25 14.10 -4.12
CA ASN A 40 10.25 13.03 -4.03
C ASN A 40 9.92 12.70 -2.58
N ARG A 41 10.93 12.62 -1.70
CA ARG A 41 10.73 12.39 -0.26
C ARG A 41 10.00 13.54 0.41
N THR A 42 10.36 14.80 0.11
CA THR A 42 9.69 15.97 0.69
C THR A 42 8.23 16.04 0.26
N MET A 43 7.93 15.83 -1.03
CA MET A 43 6.53 15.80 -1.48
C MET A 43 5.77 14.59 -0.95
N TRP A 44 6.43 13.45 -0.79
CA TRP A 44 5.83 12.28 -0.16
C TRP A 44 5.46 12.57 1.30
N GLU A 45 6.34 13.22 2.07
CA GLU A 45 6.09 13.64 3.45
C GLU A 45 4.88 14.58 3.51
N ILE A 46 4.81 15.58 2.63
CA ILE A 46 3.66 16.49 2.53
C ILE A 46 2.36 15.71 2.22
N ASN A 47 2.41 14.78 1.26
CA ASN A 47 1.26 13.99 0.87
C ASN A 47 0.79 13.07 2.01
N TYR A 48 1.73 12.45 2.71
CA TYR A 48 1.46 11.42 3.72
C TYR A 48 1.11 12.00 5.08
N GLU A 49 1.85 12.99 5.56
CA GLU A 49 1.66 13.55 6.90
C GLU A 49 0.59 14.62 6.96
N TYR A 50 0.31 15.31 5.85
CA TYR A 50 -0.63 16.43 5.83
C TYR A 50 -1.82 16.19 4.92
N LEU A 51 -1.62 15.93 3.63
CA LEU A 51 -2.77 15.76 2.73
C LEU A 51 -3.62 14.53 3.08
N ASP A 52 -3.01 13.37 3.35
CA ASP A 52 -3.77 12.15 3.66
C ASP A 52 -4.64 12.28 4.91
N PRO A 53 -4.10 12.56 6.11
CA PRO A 53 -4.90 12.55 7.34
C PRO A 53 -5.93 13.67 7.39
N TYR A 54 -5.63 14.85 6.84
CA TYR A 54 -6.49 16.03 6.99
C TYR A 54 -7.45 16.26 5.82
N LEU A 55 -7.17 15.72 4.63
CA LEU A 55 -7.99 15.99 3.44
C LEU A 55 -8.39 14.72 2.67
N VAL A 56 -7.43 13.93 2.17
CA VAL A 56 -7.71 12.83 1.23
C VAL A 56 -8.46 11.68 1.90
N ARG A 57 -8.02 11.26 3.10
CA ARG A 57 -8.67 10.20 3.87
C ARG A 57 -10.09 10.57 4.29
N PRO A 58 -10.37 11.72 4.94
CA PRO A 58 -11.75 12.05 5.33
C PRO A 58 -12.68 12.18 4.12
N VAL A 59 -12.20 12.71 2.99
CA VAL A 59 -12.97 12.76 1.74
C VAL A 59 -13.28 11.36 1.22
N SER A 60 -12.30 10.45 1.27
CA SER A 60 -12.47 9.06 0.83
C SER A 60 -13.49 8.31 1.70
N ILE A 61 -13.45 8.50 3.02
CA ILE A 61 -14.44 7.93 3.95
C ILE A 61 -15.84 8.47 3.61
N ALA A 62 -15.99 9.78 3.47
CA ALA A 62 -17.26 10.39 3.09
C ALA A 62 -17.78 9.85 1.75
N TYR A 63 -16.91 9.72 0.74
CA TYR A 63 -17.31 9.17 -0.55
C TYR A 63 -17.87 7.74 -0.43
N VAL A 64 -17.20 6.88 0.33
CA VAL A 64 -17.62 5.48 0.53
C VAL A 64 -18.92 5.40 1.33
N GLU A 65 -19.08 6.23 2.36
CA GLU A 65 -20.23 6.24 3.25
C GLU A 65 -21.49 6.79 2.58
N TYR A 66 -21.36 7.87 1.81
CA TYR A 66 -22.50 8.55 1.19
C TYR A 66 -22.84 8.05 -0.22
N THR A 67 -21.94 7.33 -0.90
CA THR A 67 -22.16 6.88 -2.28
C THR A 67 -22.47 5.38 -2.33
N PRO A 68 -23.70 4.98 -2.75
CA PRO A 68 -24.08 3.58 -2.91
C PRO A 68 -23.16 2.82 -3.87
N VAL A 69 -22.99 1.51 -3.59
CA VAL A 69 -22.15 0.61 -4.39
C VAL A 69 -22.45 0.67 -5.90
N PRO A 70 -23.71 0.65 -6.37
CA PRO A 70 -23.99 0.69 -7.81
C PRO A 70 -23.44 1.94 -8.51
N ILE A 71 -23.46 3.09 -7.83
CA ILE A 71 -22.93 4.35 -8.38
C ILE A 71 -21.40 4.29 -8.42
N ARG A 72 -20.76 3.85 -7.32
CA ARG A 72 -19.29 3.71 -7.28
C ARG A 72 -18.78 2.75 -8.34
N SER A 73 -19.43 1.60 -8.50
CA SER A 73 -19.12 0.62 -9.54
C SER A 73 -19.36 1.15 -10.95
N GLY A 74 -20.45 1.91 -11.16
CA GLY A 74 -20.73 2.55 -12.45
C GLY A 74 -19.63 3.54 -12.86
N ILE A 75 -19.18 4.39 -11.94
CA ILE A 75 -18.07 5.34 -12.17
C ILE A 75 -16.78 4.58 -12.46
N ALA A 76 -16.44 3.56 -11.66
CA ALA A 76 -15.23 2.77 -11.86
C ALA A 76 -15.22 2.10 -13.24
N ASN A 77 -16.32 1.45 -13.65
CA ASN A 77 -16.44 0.80 -14.95
C ASN A 77 -16.33 1.81 -16.11
N PHE A 78 -16.92 2.99 -15.97
CA PHE A 78 -16.82 4.05 -16.98
C PHE A 78 -15.38 4.52 -17.15
N LEU A 79 -14.67 4.80 -16.06
CA LEU A 79 -13.26 5.23 -16.11
C LEU A 79 -12.37 4.11 -16.67
N SER A 80 -12.59 2.86 -16.27
CA SER A 80 -11.83 1.72 -16.81
C SER A 80 -12.02 1.57 -18.32
N ASN A 81 -13.22 1.80 -18.85
CA ASN A 81 -13.47 1.79 -20.30
C ASN A 81 -12.65 2.87 -21.02
N LEU A 82 -12.48 4.06 -20.42
CA LEU A 82 -11.66 5.13 -21.02
C LEU A 82 -10.16 4.79 -21.07
N ASP A 83 -9.69 3.89 -20.21
CA ASP A 83 -8.28 3.43 -20.20
C ASP A 83 -8.02 2.32 -21.23
N GLU A 84 -9.05 1.64 -21.74
CA GLU A 84 -8.92 0.53 -22.69
C GLU A 84 -8.21 0.91 -24.00
N PRO A 85 -8.49 2.07 -24.64
CA PRO A 85 -7.81 2.45 -25.88
C PRO A 85 -6.28 2.60 -25.72
N SER A 86 -5.83 3.18 -24.61
CA SER A 86 -4.39 3.32 -24.31
C SER A 86 -3.76 1.97 -24.02
N SER A 87 -4.47 1.11 -23.29
CA SER A 87 -4.05 -0.25 -22.94
C SER A 87 -4.03 -1.21 -24.14
N MET A 88 -4.81 -0.93 -25.19
CA MET A 88 -4.75 -1.68 -26.45
C MET A 88 -3.48 -1.36 -27.23
N VAL A 89 -2.94 -0.15 -27.07
CA VAL A 89 -1.76 0.32 -27.81
C VAL A 89 -0.45 -0.06 -27.12
N ASN A 90 -0.41 -0.15 -25.78
CA ASN A 90 0.80 -0.35 -24.98
C ASN A 90 0.87 -1.71 -24.29
#